data_AF-A0A7C1IBQ3-F1
#
_entry.id   AF-A0A7C1IBQ3-F1
#
_cell.length_a   1.000
_cell.length_b   1.000
_cell.length_c   1.000
_cell.angle_alpha   90.00
_cell.angle_beta   90.00
_cell.angle_gamma   90.00
#
_symmetry.space_group_name_H-M   'P 1'
#
loop_
_entity.id
_entity.type
_entity.pdbx_description
1 polymer ?
#
loop_
_entity_poly.entity_id
_entity_poly.type
_entity_poly.pdbx_seq_one_letter_code
_entity_poly.pdbx_strand_id
1 'polypeptide(L)'
;MNDYGGGAFLSADYALRDDLALLLNLGGMFFSGIDGEKNSKPWVYQDWYVYTATIGAKYYPVKGTEQPPFIGAEVGYYRWDGNGSDSAGGGKNKISFTPFIGAETSVGSVGINMKLGYAMMADFQLIQFGVGFQLLNF
;
A
#
# COMPACT_ATOMS: atom_id res chain seq x y z
N MET A 1 1.84 -19.90 15.00
CA MET A 1 2.83 -19.02 14.34
C MET A 1 2.12 -17.73 14.02
N ASN A 2 2.75 -16.58 14.29
CA ASN A 2 2.13 -15.29 14.01
C ASN A 2 2.48 -14.92 12.57
N ASP A 3 1.47 -14.66 11.75
CA ASP A 3 1.64 -14.05 10.45
C ASP A 3 2.00 -12.58 10.68
N TYR A 4 3.04 -12.10 10.00
CA TYR A 4 3.45 -10.71 10.08
C TYR A 4 3.85 -10.21 8.69
N GLY A 5 3.57 -8.94 8.46
CA GLY A 5 3.95 -8.27 7.24
C GLY A 5 4.11 -6.79 7.47
N GLY A 6 4.99 -6.19 6.69
CA GLY A 6 5.32 -4.77 6.79
C GLY A 6 6.00 -4.31 5.50
N GLY A 7 6.01 -3.01 5.27
CA GLY A 7 6.60 -2.46 4.06
C GLY A 7 6.96 -1.00 4.23
N ALA A 8 7.77 -0.51 3.30
CA ALA A 8 8.14 0.88 3.21
C ALA A 8 7.88 1.36 1.79
N PHE A 9 7.33 2.56 1.68
CA PHE A 9 7.04 3.22 0.43
C PHE A 9 7.67 4.61 0.43
N LEU A 10 8.30 4.95 -0.69
CA LEU A 10 8.56 6.32 -1.06
C LEU A 10 7.33 6.84 -1.80
N SER A 11 6.70 7.87 -1.24
CA SER A 11 5.51 8.51 -1.81
C SER A 11 5.86 9.92 -2.27
N ALA A 12 5.31 10.32 -3.41
CA ALA A 12 5.39 11.68 -3.93
C ALA A 12 4.00 12.18 -4.31
N ASP A 13 3.67 13.37 -3.82
CA ASP A 13 2.42 14.06 -4.11
C ASP A 13 2.68 15.26 -5.02
N TYR A 14 2.01 15.28 -6.16
CA TYR A 14 2.04 16.41 -7.08
C TYR A 14 0.68 17.08 -7.09
N ALA A 15 0.59 18.30 -6.55
CA ALA A 15 -0.63 19.08 -6.61
C ALA A 15 -1.02 19.35 -8.07
N LEU A 16 -2.21 18.89 -8.48
CA LEU A 16 -2.78 19.13 -9.81
C LEU A 16 -3.73 20.33 -9.80
N ARG A 17 -4.52 20.43 -8.72
CA ARG A 17 -5.44 21.52 -8.41
C ARG A 17 -5.46 21.68 -6.89
N ASP A 18 -6.07 22.75 -6.39
CA ASP A 18 -6.28 22.97 -4.96
C ASP A 18 -6.67 21.67 -4.25
N ASP A 19 -7.80 21.06 -4.58
CA ASP A 19 -8.37 19.90 -3.92
C ASP A 19 -7.90 18.54 -4.46
N LEU A 20 -6.94 18.51 -5.40
CA LEU A 20 -6.55 17.29 -6.11
C LEU A 20 -5.03 17.16 -6.24
N ALA A 21 -4.50 16.03 -5.79
CA ALA A 21 -3.10 15.66 -5.98
C ALA A 21 -2.96 14.34 -6.73
N LEU A 22 -1.95 14.25 -7.61
CA LEU A 22 -1.46 12.99 -8.14
C LEU A 22 -0.55 12.35 -7.09
N LEU A 23 -0.75 11.07 -6.83
CA LEU A 23 0.03 10.28 -5.89
C LEU A 23 0.83 9.22 -6.66
N LEU A 24 2.14 9.17 -6.40
CA LEU A 24 3.04 8.12 -6.87
C LEU A 24 3.62 7.41 -5.67
N ASN A 25 3.57 6.08 -5.64
CA ASN A 25 4.23 5.27 -4.62
C ASN A 25 5.16 4.25 -5.24
N LEU A 26 6.38 4.16 -4.70
CA LEU A 26 7.35 3.12 -5.03
C LEU A 26 7.79 2.46 -3.73
N GLY A 27 7.71 1.15 -3.64
CA GLY A 27 8.04 0.49 -2.38
C GLY A 27 8.12 -1.00 -2.44
N GLY A 28 8.41 -1.57 -1.27
CA GLY A 28 8.47 -3.00 -1.05
C GLY A 28 7.68 -3.36 0.21
N MET A 29 6.98 -4.48 0.14
CA MET A 29 6.37 -5.14 1.28
C MET A 29 7.02 -6.49 1.48
N PHE A 30 6.99 -6.97 2.71
CA PHE A 30 7.37 -8.30 3.11
C PHE A 30 6.20 -8.93 3.83
N PHE A 31 5.89 -10.17 3.49
CA PHE A 31 4.89 -10.97 4.16
C PHE A 31 5.51 -12.30 4.53
N SER A 32 5.23 -12.77 5.74
CA SER A 32 5.52 -14.13 6.13
C SER A 32 4.30 -14.80 6.69
N GLY A 33 4.08 -16.03 6.28
CA GLY A 33 2.91 -16.79 6.67
C GLY A 33 2.97 -18.22 6.16
N ILE A 34 1.93 -18.97 6.47
CA ILE A 34 1.82 -20.36 6.06
C ILE A 34 1.08 -20.41 4.72
N ASP A 35 1.74 -20.94 3.71
CA ASP A 35 1.11 -21.21 2.42
C ASP A 35 0.18 -22.42 2.55
N GLY A 36 -1.11 -22.20 2.28
CA GLY A 36 -2.18 -23.18 2.46
C GLY A 36 -2.46 -24.04 1.24
N GLU A 37 -1.67 -23.96 0.16
CA GLU A 37 -2.07 -24.64 -1.09
C GLU A 37 -1.96 -26.17 -1.04
N LYS A 38 -3.15 -26.77 -0.94
CA LYS A 38 -3.67 -27.92 -1.71
C LYS A 38 -2.57 -28.74 -2.37
N ASN A 39 -1.99 -29.72 -1.67
CA ASN A 39 -1.46 -30.99 -2.21
C ASN A 39 -0.64 -31.75 -1.16
N SER A 40 -1.18 -31.95 0.05
CA SER A 40 -0.65 -32.94 1.01
C SER A 40 0.82 -32.75 1.43
N LYS A 41 1.40 -31.55 1.23
CA LYS A 41 2.72 -31.18 1.73
C LYS A 41 2.57 -30.50 3.09
N PRO A 42 3.54 -30.65 4.01
CA PRO A 42 3.47 -30.02 5.32
C PRO A 42 3.33 -28.50 5.19
N TRP A 43 2.68 -27.89 6.17
CA TRP A 43 2.55 -26.44 6.35
C TRP A 43 3.94 -25.79 6.35
N VAL A 44 4.41 -25.31 5.20
CA VAL A 44 5.70 -24.64 5.10
C VAL A 44 5.47 -23.16 5.31
N TYR A 45 6.17 -22.62 6.31
CA TYR A 45 6.29 -21.19 6.50
C TYR A 45 7.07 -20.59 5.33
N GLN A 46 6.51 -19.59 4.67
CA GLN A 46 7.11 -18.96 3.51
C GLN A 46 7.22 -17.46 3.72
N ASP A 47 8.26 -16.92 3.09
CA ASP A 47 8.54 -15.50 2.99
C ASP A 47 8.25 -15.03 1.57
N TRP A 48 7.52 -13.91 1.47
CA TRP A 48 7.21 -13.23 0.22
C TRP A 48 7.68 -11.79 0.28
N TYR A 49 8.47 -11.40 -0.71
CA TYR A 49 8.89 -10.04 -0.99
C TYR A 49 8.04 -9.51 -2.13
N VAL A 50 7.39 -8.37 -1.92
CA VAL A 50 6.45 -7.79 -2.89
C VAL A 50 6.92 -6.40 -3.26
N TYR A 51 7.38 -6.23 -4.49
CA TYR A 51 7.79 -4.95 -5.04
C TYR A 51 6.59 -4.27 -5.69
N THR A 52 6.43 -2.98 -5.44
CA THR A 52 5.23 -2.24 -5.81
C THR A 52 5.55 -0.92 -6.48
N ALA A 53 4.77 -0.60 -7.49
CA ALA A 53 4.74 0.73 -8.09
C ALA A 53 3.28 1.09 -8.35
N THR A 54 2.80 2.18 -7.76
CA THR A 54 1.42 2.62 -7.89
C THR A 54 1.33 4.08 -8.30
N ILE A 55 0.28 4.38 -9.05
CA ILE A 55 -0.10 5.73 -9.46
C ILE A 55 -1.59 5.91 -9.16
N GLY A 56 -1.94 7.06 -8.60
CA GLY A 56 -3.31 7.34 -8.19
C GLY A 56 -3.56 8.82 -7.99
N ALA A 57 -4.73 9.13 -7.46
CA ALA A 57 -5.12 10.49 -7.13
C ALA A 57 -5.69 10.57 -5.71
N LYS A 58 -5.43 11.70 -5.05
CA LYS A 58 -6.00 12.10 -3.76
C LYS A 58 -6.87 13.33 -3.94
N TYR A 59 -8.10 13.26 -3.46
CA TYR A 59 -9.06 14.35 -3.40
C TYR A 59 -9.29 14.76 -1.96
N TYR A 60 -9.24 16.07 -1.68
CA TYR A 60 -9.40 16.67 -0.36
C TYR A 60 -10.78 17.35 -0.25
N PRO A 61 -11.83 16.63 0.18
CA PRO A 61 -13.20 17.16 0.21
C PRO A 61 -13.38 18.32 1.20
N VAL A 62 -12.53 18.40 2.24
CA VAL A 62 -12.58 19.46 3.25
C VAL A 62 -11.16 19.94 3.49
N LYS A 63 -10.92 21.23 3.21
CA LYS A 63 -9.64 21.90 3.45
C LYS A 63 -9.74 22.84 4.65
N GLY A 64 -8.62 23.04 5.34
CA GLY A 64 -8.51 24.01 6.43
C GLY A 64 -8.90 23.49 7.82
N THR A 65 -9.09 22.18 7.97
CA THR A 65 -9.14 21.53 9.30
C THR A 65 -7.73 21.22 9.78
N GLU A 66 -7.55 21.05 11.09
CA GLU A 66 -6.27 20.59 11.66
C GLU A 66 -5.87 19.20 11.15
N GLN A 67 -6.86 18.43 10.70
CA GLN A 67 -6.68 17.13 10.09
C GLN A 67 -7.49 17.02 8.78
N PRO A 68 -6.97 17.49 7.63
CA PRO A 68 -7.68 17.41 6.36
C PRO A 68 -7.89 15.96 5.95
N PRO A 69 -9.14 15.48 5.79
CA PRO A 69 -9.39 14.16 5.24
C PRO A 69 -9.15 14.15 3.74
N PHE A 70 -8.80 12.99 3.20
CA PHE A 70 -8.73 12.75 1.77
C PHE A 70 -9.32 11.39 1.40
N ILE A 71 -9.79 11.29 0.15
CA ILE A 71 -10.22 10.05 -0.48
C ILE A 71 -9.49 9.89 -1.80
N GLY A 72 -9.31 8.66 -2.27
CA GLY A 72 -8.59 8.43 -3.50
C GLY A 72 -8.64 7.01 -4.01
N ALA A 73 -7.96 6.79 -5.12
CA ALA A 73 -7.75 5.47 -5.69
C ALA A 73 -6.40 5.41 -6.40
N GLU A 74 -5.78 4.24 -6.37
CA GLU A 74 -4.53 3.94 -7.08
C GLU A 74 -4.71 2.70 -7.96
N VAL A 75 -3.99 2.68 -9.07
CA VAL A 75 -3.70 1.48 -9.84
C VAL A 75 -2.24 1.15 -9.66
N GLY A 76 -1.95 -0.12 -9.41
CA GLY A 76 -0.61 -0.54 -9.02
C GLY A 76 -0.16 -1.82 -9.70
N TYR A 77 1.14 -1.93 -9.91
CA TYR A 77 1.81 -3.17 -10.26
C TYR A 77 2.50 -3.75 -9.04
N TYR A 78 2.31 -5.05 -8.82
CA TYR A 78 2.84 -5.80 -7.69
C TYR A 78 3.61 -7.01 -8.22
N ARG A 79 4.91 -7.07 -7.93
CA ARG A 79 5.76 -8.23 -8.22
C ARG A 79 6.07 -8.98 -6.93
N TRP A 80 5.52 -10.18 -6.83
CA TRP A 80 5.71 -11.14 -5.76
C TRP A 80 6.91 -12.03 -6.07
N ASP A 81 7.88 -12.04 -5.17
CA ASP A 81 9.00 -12.96 -5.18
C ASP A 81 9.04 -13.73 -3.87
N GLY A 82 8.99 -15.06 -3.94
CA GLY A 82 8.96 -15.92 -2.77
C GLY A 82 9.67 -17.23 -3.04
N ASN A 83 10.10 -17.88 -1.95
CA ASN A 83 10.85 -19.14 -2.01
C ASN A 83 9.96 -20.40 -2.15
N GLY A 84 8.64 -20.23 -2.21
CA GLY A 84 7.67 -21.31 -2.45
C GLY A 84 7.42 -21.57 -3.94
N SER A 85 7.19 -22.84 -4.29
CA SER A 85 6.74 -23.23 -5.62
C SER A 85 5.33 -22.67 -5.85
N ASP A 86 5.20 -21.71 -6.75
CA ASP A 86 3.96 -21.01 -7.13
C ASP A 86 3.30 -20.26 -5.96
N SER A 87 4.00 -19.25 -5.45
CA SER A 87 3.51 -18.28 -4.47
C SER A 87 2.07 -17.82 -4.76
N ALA A 88 1.12 -18.31 -3.97
CA ALA A 88 -0.27 -17.85 -3.85
C ALA A 88 -1.02 -17.66 -5.19
N GLY A 89 -1.27 -18.76 -5.91
CA GLY A 89 -2.50 -18.94 -6.70
C GLY A 89 -2.66 -18.19 -8.03
N GLY A 90 -1.74 -17.32 -8.47
CA GLY A 90 -1.97 -16.59 -9.74
C GLY A 90 -0.80 -15.79 -10.30
N GLY A 91 0.42 -16.26 -10.05
CA GLY A 91 1.63 -15.78 -10.72
C GLY A 91 2.31 -14.59 -10.02
N LYS A 92 3.59 -14.40 -10.37
CA LYS A 92 4.49 -13.45 -9.70
C LYS A 92 4.12 -11.98 -9.92
N ASN A 93 3.26 -11.64 -10.88
CA ASN A 93 3.00 -10.26 -11.27
C ASN A 93 1.50 -9.99 -11.30
N LYS A 94 1.06 -8.98 -10.54
CA LYS A 94 -0.35 -8.66 -10.33
C LYS A 94 -0.60 -7.18 -10.56
N ILE A 95 -1.75 -6.85 -11.15
CA ILE A 95 -2.26 -5.49 -11.20
C ILE A 95 -3.29 -5.34 -10.10
N SER A 96 -3.22 -4.25 -9.33
CA SER A 96 -4.20 -3.93 -8.31
C SER A 96 -4.98 -2.67 -8.66
N PHE A 97 -6.22 -2.63 -8.18
CA PHE A 97 -6.96 -1.39 -7.97
C PHE A 97 -7.18 -1.21 -6.46
N THR A 98 -6.88 -0.01 -5.96
CA THR A 98 -6.83 0.26 -4.52
C THR A 98 -7.55 1.57 -4.20
N PRO A 99 -8.87 1.55 -3.92
CA PRO A 99 -9.52 2.68 -3.28
C PRO A 99 -8.96 2.86 -1.86
N PHE A 100 -8.90 4.11 -1.40
CA PHE A 100 -8.42 4.44 -0.07
C PHE A 100 -9.04 5.71 0.48
N ILE A 101 -8.98 5.83 1.81
CA ILE A 101 -9.30 7.03 2.56
C ILE A 101 -8.15 7.35 3.51
N GLY A 102 -8.07 8.58 3.97
CA GLY A 102 -7.05 8.96 4.93
C GLY A 102 -7.21 10.36 5.48
N ALA A 103 -6.25 10.76 6.29
CA ALA A 103 -6.14 12.10 6.84
C ALA A 103 -4.68 12.51 6.96
N GLU A 104 -4.43 13.81 6.84
CA GLU A 104 -3.11 14.41 7.08
C GLU A 104 -3.16 15.23 8.35
N THR A 105 -2.05 15.28 9.08
CA THR A 105 -1.85 16.21 10.19
C THR A 105 -0.40 16.68 10.21
N SER A 106 -0.07 17.63 11.08
CA SER A 106 1.31 18.08 11.24
C SER A 106 1.64 18.29 12.70
N VAL A 107 2.87 17.96 13.06
CA VAL A 107 3.44 18.19 14.39
C VAL A 107 4.77 18.93 14.17
N GLY A 108 4.74 20.25 14.35
CA GLY A 108 5.88 21.11 14.02
C GLY A 108 6.20 21.06 12.53
N SER A 109 7.47 20.78 12.19
CA SER A 109 7.95 20.68 10.81
C SER A 109 7.73 19.29 10.17
N VAL A 110 6.99 18.40 10.83
CA VAL A 110 6.71 17.05 10.33
C VAL A 110 5.24 16.91 9.99
N GLY A 111 4.94 16.67 8.73
CA GLY A 111 3.63 16.20 8.28
C GLY A 111 3.51 14.70 8.46
N ILE A 112 2.34 14.25 8.91
CA ILE A 112 1.98 12.84 9.07
C ILE A 112 0.78 12.57 8.17
N ASN A 113 0.89 11.57 7.31
CA ASN A 113 -0.19 11.08 6.46
C ASN A 113 -0.60 9.69 6.95
N MET A 114 -1.89 9.48 7.19
CA MET A 114 -2.46 8.17 7.47
C MET A 114 -3.39 7.74 6.35
N LYS A 115 -3.20 6.52 5.84
CA LYS A 115 -3.98 5.96 4.73
C LYS A 115 -4.49 4.57 5.10
N LEU A 116 -5.78 4.33 4.86
CA LEU A 116 -6.38 3.00 4.86
C LEU A 116 -6.89 2.68 3.45
N GLY A 117 -6.33 1.65 2.84
CA GLY A 117 -6.67 1.21 1.49
C GLY A 117 -7.04 -0.27 1.42
N TYR A 118 -7.75 -0.65 0.37
CA TYR A 118 -8.10 -2.03 0.07
C TYR A 118 -7.64 -2.40 -1.34
N ALA A 119 -6.53 -3.13 -1.45
CA ALA A 119 -5.98 -3.54 -2.72
C ALA A 119 -6.67 -4.81 -3.22
N MET A 120 -7.28 -4.71 -4.39
CA MET A 120 -7.94 -5.80 -5.09
C MET A 120 -7.09 -6.24 -6.28
N MET A 121 -6.69 -7.51 -6.30
CA MET A 121 -6.02 -8.18 -7.41
C MET A 121 -6.86 -9.39 -7.84
N ALA A 122 -6.57 -9.98 -8.99
CA ALA A 122 -7.39 -11.07 -9.55
C ALA A 122 -7.57 -12.28 -8.62
N ASP A 123 -6.57 -12.56 -7.79
CA ASP A 123 -6.43 -13.77 -6.98
C ASP A 123 -5.94 -13.47 -5.54
N PHE A 124 -5.80 -12.19 -5.20
CA PHE A 124 -5.31 -11.76 -3.89
C PHE A 124 -5.98 -10.44 -3.47
N GLN A 125 -6.28 -10.33 -2.18
CA GLN A 125 -6.89 -9.13 -1.58
C GLN A 125 -6.10 -8.74 -0.33
N LEU A 126 -5.87 -7.44 -0.16
CA LEU A 126 -5.06 -6.93 0.93
C LEU A 126 -5.62 -5.63 1.50
N ILE A 127 -5.84 -5.60 2.80
CA ILE A 127 -6.08 -4.35 3.53
C ILE A 127 -4.73 -3.74 3.87
N GLN A 128 -4.52 -2.48 3.49
CA GLN A 128 -3.28 -1.74 3.70
C GLN A 128 -3.53 -0.58 4.64
N PHE A 129 -2.81 -0.57 5.76
CA PHE A 129 -2.70 0.58 6.64
C PHE A 129 -1.31 1.19 6.48
N GLY A 130 -1.25 2.46 6.09
CA GLY A 130 -0.01 3.19 5.85
C GLY A 130 0.08 4.42 6.75
N VAL A 131 1.27 4.63 7.32
CA VAL A 131 1.65 5.87 8.00
C VAL A 131 2.88 6.43 7.28
N GLY A 132 2.72 7.62 6.70
CA GLY A 132 3.77 8.36 6.00
C GLY A 132 4.23 9.57 6.81
N PHE A 133 5.52 9.88 6.72
CA PHE A 133 6.10 11.09 7.30
C PHE A 133 6.68 11.94 6.18
N GLN A 134 6.34 13.23 6.17
CA GLN A 134 6.88 14.21 5.24
C GLN A 134 7.50 15.38 6.00
N LEU A 135 8.66 15.84 5.55
CA LEU A 135 9.22 17.09 6.05
C LEU A 135 8.49 18.25 5.37
N LEU A 136 7.93 19.15 6.18
CA LEU A 136 7.33 20.38 5.69
C LEU A 136 8.44 21.41 5.54
N ASN A 137 8.50 22.08 4.39
CA ASN A 137 9.52 23.12 4.13
C ASN A 137 9.48 24.20 5.22
N PHE A 138 10.66 24.64 5.66
CA PHE A 138 10.89 25.76 6.56
C PHE A 138 10.80 27.09 5.82
#